data_AF-A0A7V9VCY9-F1
#
_entry.id   AF-A0A7V9VCY9-F1
#
_cell.length_a   1.000
_cell.length_b   1.000
_cell.length_c   1.000
_cell.angle_alpha   90.00
_cell.angle_beta   90.00
_cell.angle_gamma   90.00
#
_symmetry.space_group_name_H-M   'P 1'
#
loop_
_entity.id
_entity.type
_entity.pdbx_description
1 polymer ?
#
loop_
_entity_poly.entity_id
_entity_poly.type
_entity_poly.pdbx_seq_one_letter_code
_entity_poly.pdbx_strand_id
1 'polypeptide(L)'
;CDTVGRDYAEITKSMTFNVHLLGENDDPESATEKARGTMSLAEYGKGIHVGTSSQISEIIRPYVDAGIDYVLIYIPRVAYDHAPMEQFATEVIPAFGG
;
A
#
# COMPACT_ATOMS: atom_id res chain seq x y z
N CYS A 1 -10.29 -25.17 4.50
CA CYS A 1 -9.36 -26.11 3.83
C CYS A 1 -9.70 -27.53 4.20
N ASP A 2 -9.62 -27.87 5.48
CA ASP A 2 -9.87 -29.22 6.00
C ASP A 2 -11.27 -29.76 5.65
N THR A 3 -12.31 -28.93 5.76
CA THR A 3 -13.70 -29.33 5.46
C THR A 3 -13.95 -29.69 3.99
N VAL A 4 -13.12 -29.17 3.07
CA VAL A 4 -13.26 -29.40 1.62
C VAL A 4 -12.08 -30.18 1.02
N GLY A 5 -11.18 -30.71 1.86
CA GLY A 5 -10.03 -31.52 1.44
C GLY A 5 -8.99 -30.78 0.60
N ARG A 6 -8.91 -29.44 0.71
CA ARG A 6 -7.92 -28.63 -0.02
C ARG A 6 -6.76 -28.28 0.88
N ASP A 7 -5.53 -28.47 0.42
CA ASP A 7 -4.34 -28.00 1.14
C ASP A 7 -4.32 -26.46 1.17
N TYR A 8 -4.20 -25.88 2.36
CA TYR A 8 -4.06 -24.44 2.53
C TYR A 8 -2.74 -23.91 1.95
N ALA A 9 -1.69 -24.73 1.96
CA ALA A 9 -0.38 -24.35 1.43
C ALA A 9 -0.44 -24.06 -0.08
N GLU A 10 -1.25 -24.80 -0.84
CA GLU A 10 -1.41 -24.63 -2.30
C GLU A 10 -2.26 -23.40 -2.70
N ILE A 11 -2.92 -22.74 -1.75
CA ILE A 11 -3.70 -21.54 -2.04
C ILE A 11 -2.75 -20.37 -2.21
N THR A 12 -2.77 -19.69 -3.35
CA THR A 12 -2.08 -18.40 -3.48
C THR A 12 -2.80 -17.35 -2.63
N LYS A 13 -2.09 -16.77 -1.66
CA LYS A 13 -2.57 -15.71 -0.77
C LYS A 13 -2.11 -14.37 -1.30
N SER A 14 -3.05 -13.46 -1.44
CA SER A 14 -2.77 -12.10 -1.95
C SER A 14 -3.56 -11.07 -1.17
N MET A 15 -3.05 -9.85 -1.15
CA MET A 15 -3.77 -8.72 -0.57
C MET A 15 -3.52 -7.46 -1.37
N THR A 16 -4.53 -6.59 -1.39
CA THR A 16 -4.44 -5.29 -2.03
C THR A 16 -4.30 -4.21 -0.98
N PHE A 17 -3.36 -3.30 -1.17
CA PHE A 17 -3.29 -2.05 -0.43
C PHE A 17 -3.50 -0.89 -1.38
N ASN A 18 -4.36 0.04 -0.98
CA ASN A 18 -4.38 1.36 -1.57
C ASN A 18 -3.39 2.21 -0.78
N VAL A 19 -2.46 2.87 -1.47
CA VAL A 19 -1.39 3.65 -0.85
C VAL A 19 -1.30 5.03 -1.50
N HIS A 20 -1.25 6.06 -0.66
CA HIS A 20 -0.85 7.41 -1.05
C HIS A 20 0.42 7.76 -0.27
N LEU A 21 1.56 7.70 -0.96
CA LEU A 21 2.86 8.00 -0.35
C LEU A 21 3.03 9.50 -0.13
N LEU A 22 3.57 9.83 1.03
CA LEU A 22 4.02 11.17 1.39
C LEU A 22 5.55 11.21 1.40
N GLY A 23 6.12 12.36 1.04
CA GLY A 23 7.48 12.72 1.42
C GLY A 23 7.58 12.96 2.94
N GLU A 24 8.80 12.94 3.48
CA GLU A 24 9.03 13.03 4.94
C GLU A 24 8.43 14.29 5.60
N ASN A 25 8.32 15.38 4.85
CA ASN A 25 7.86 16.68 5.37
C ASN A 25 6.60 17.19 4.66
N ASP A 26 5.91 16.32 3.93
CA ASP A 26 4.70 16.71 3.22
C ASP A 26 3.56 16.98 4.20
N ASP A 27 2.80 18.04 3.94
CA ASP A 27 1.51 18.26 4.57
C ASP A 27 0.47 17.31 3.95
N PRO A 28 -0.14 16.39 4.71
CA PRO A 28 -1.05 15.40 4.16
C PRO A 28 -2.30 15.99 3.48
N GLU A 29 -2.81 17.14 3.95
CA GLU A 29 -3.95 17.79 3.30
C GLU A 29 -3.59 18.26 1.89
N SER A 30 -2.48 19.00 1.76
CA SER A 30 -2.00 19.53 0.48
C SER A 30 -1.54 18.41 -0.47
N ALA A 31 -0.82 17.41 0.03
CA ALA A 31 -0.30 16.31 -0.78
C ALA A 31 -1.43 15.45 -1.39
N THR A 32 -2.49 15.22 -0.63
CA THR A 32 -3.61 14.37 -1.07
C THR A 32 -4.65 15.09 -1.92
N GLU A 33 -4.65 16.43 -1.94
CA GLU A 33 -5.71 17.27 -2.53
C GLU A 33 -6.16 16.78 -3.93
N LYS A 34 -5.21 16.58 -4.85
CA LYS A 34 -5.50 16.17 -6.24
C LYS A 34 -6.07 14.77 -6.39
N ALA A 35 -5.78 13.87 -5.45
CA ALA A 35 -6.24 12.48 -5.47
C ALA A 35 -7.56 12.32 -4.72
N ARG A 36 -7.69 13.04 -3.61
CA ARG A 36 -8.85 13.05 -2.72
C ARG A 36 -10.05 13.82 -3.28
N GLY A 37 -9.81 14.84 -4.10
CA GLY A 37 -10.87 15.70 -4.61
C GLY A 37 -11.57 16.45 -3.48
N THR A 38 -12.90 16.30 -3.40
CA THR A 38 -13.73 17.03 -2.43
C THR A 38 -13.87 16.34 -1.06
N MET A 39 -13.37 15.11 -0.91
CA MET A 39 -13.44 14.39 0.37
C MET A 39 -12.59 15.09 1.43
N SER A 40 -12.91 14.91 2.71
CA SER A 40 -11.98 15.29 3.80
C SER A 40 -10.82 14.30 3.91
N LEU A 41 -9.69 14.68 4.53
CA LEU A 41 -8.52 13.80 4.65
C LEU A 41 -8.88 12.55 5.48
N ALA A 42 -9.68 12.77 6.53
CA ALA A 42 -10.21 11.71 7.37
C ALA A 42 -11.13 10.75 6.60
N GLU A 43 -11.95 11.25 5.66
CA GLU A 43 -12.79 10.41 4.82
C GLU A 43 -11.97 9.61 3.81
N TYR A 44 -11.00 10.26 3.18
CA TYR A 44 -10.08 9.64 2.23
C TYR A 44 -9.30 8.49 2.89
N GLY A 45 -8.71 8.74 4.07
CA GLY A 45 -7.91 7.78 4.83
C GLY A 45 -8.67 6.53 5.27
N LYS A 46 -10.01 6.47 5.15
CA LYS A 46 -10.78 5.24 5.41
C LYS A 46 -10.59 4.19 4.31
N GLY A 47 -10.29 4.61 3.09
CA GLY A 47 -10.15 3.73 1.93
C GLY A 47 -8.71 3.56 1.44
N ILE A 48 -7.78 4.36 1.95
CA ILE A 48 -6.39 4.40 1.50
C ILE A 48 -5.43 4.70 2.64
N HIS A 49 -4.29 4.03 2.65
CA HIS A 49 -3.22 4.32 3.60
C HIS A 49 -2.45 5.55 3.10
N VAL A 50 -2.57 6.66 3.82
CA VAL A 50 -1.81 7.89 3.59
C VAL A 50 -0.65 7.90 4.59
N GLY A 51 0.59 7.97 4.11
CA GLY A 51 1.75 7.96 5.00
C GLY A 51 3.08 7.94 4.26
N THR A 52 4.17 8.04 5.01
CA THR A 52 5.54 7.94 4.49
C THR A 52 5.88 6.51 4.09
N SER A 53 6.94 6.33 3.30
CA SER A 53 7.43 5.00 2.89
C SER A 53 7.70 4.06 4.07
N SER A 54 8.20 4.59 5.21
CA SER A 54 8.41 3.80 6.42
C SER A 54 7.10 3.34 7.05
N GLN A 55 6.12 4.24 7.21
CA GLN A 55 4.80 3.91 7.75
C GLN A 55 4.06 2.89 6.88
N ILE A 56 4.13 3.03 5.55
CA ILE A 56 3.53 2.07 4.63
C ILE A 56 4.23 0.71 4.71
N SER A 57 5.55 0.69 4.84
CA SER A 57 6.31 -0.55 5.05
C SER A 57 5.88 -1.27 6.33
N GLU A 58 5.66 -0.54 7.43
CA GLU A 58 5.18 -1.10 8.69
C GLU A 58 3.77 -1.69 8.58
N ILE A 59 2.90 -1.09 7.77
CA ILE A 59 1.54 -1.60 7.52
C ILE A 59 1.59 -2.91 6.72
N ILE A 60 2.49 -3.01 5.75
CA ILE A 60 2.58 -4.19 4.86
C ILE A 60 3.29 -5.36 5.54
N ARG A 61 4.29 -5.09 6.39
CA ARG A 61 5.17 -6.10 7.01
C ARG A 61 4.46 -7.27 7.69
N PRO A 62 3.41 -7.08 8.53
CA PRO A 62 2.74 -8.20 9.19
C PRO A 62 2.16 -9.23 8.21
N TYR A 63 1.77 -8.81 7.01
CA TYR A 63 1.18 -9.69 6.00
C TYR A 63 2.24 -10.45 5.22
N VAL A 64 3.39 -9.82 4.97
CA VAL A 64 4.57 -10.49 4.42
C VAL A 64 5.08 -11.53 5.42
N ASP A 65 5.21 -11.17 6.69
CA ASP A 65 5.62 -12.07 7.77
C ASP A 65 4.64 -13.23 7.97
N ALA A 66 3.35 -13.03 7.68
CA ALA A 66 2.32 -14.07 7.70
C ALA A 66 2.35 -15.00 6.47
N GLY A 67 3.23 -14.76 5.50
CA GLY A 67 3.43 -15.63 4.33
C GLY A 67 2.48 -15.36 3.16
N ILE A 68 2.17 -14.08 2.89
CA ILE A 68 1.48 -13.71 1.66
C ILE A 68 2.37 -13.96 0.43
N ASP A 69 1.81 -14.50 -0.65
CA ASP A 69 2.59 -14.82 -1.85
C ASP A 69 2.86 -13.57 -2.69
N TYR A 70 1.90 -12.64 -2.77
CA TYR A 70 2.09 -11.37 -3.44
C TYR A 70 1.17 -10.27 -2.91
N VAL A 71 1.60 -9.02 -3.12
CA VAL A 71 0.86 -7.82 -2.74
C VAL A 71 0.54 -7.01 -4.00
N LEU A 72 -0.70 -6.54 -4.09
CA LEU A 72 -1.16 -5.61 -5.12
C LEU A 72 -1.20 -4.20 -4.54
N ILE A 73 -0.57 -3.25 -5.19
CA ILE A 73 -0.53 -1.86 -4.74
C ILE A 73 -1.31 -0.99 -5.71
N TYR A 74 -2.31 -0.29 -5.19
CA TYR A 74 -3.01 0.77 -5.91
C TYR A 74 -2.43 2.13 -5.51
N ILE A 75 -1.89 2.84 -6.50
CA ILE A 75 -1.35 4.19 -6.34
C ILE A 75 -2.27 5.15 -7.11
N PRO A 76 -2.96 6.09 -6.42
CA PRO A 76 -3.81 7.07 -7.07
C PRO A 76 -3.06 7.85 -8.13
N ARG A 77 -3.75 8.14 -9.24
CA ARG A 77 -3.24 8.99 -10.32
C ARG A 77 -1.94 8.50 -10.99
N VAL A 78 -1.55 7.24 -10.81
CA VAL A 78 -0.30 6.70 -11.38
C VAL A 78 -0.21 6.86 -12.91
N ALA A 79 -1.33 6.96 -13.64
CA ALA A 79 -1.32 7.20 -15.08
C ALA A 79 -0.89 8.63 -15.48
N TYR A 80 -0.84 9.57 -14.53
CA TYR A 80 -0.49 10.97 -14.75
C TYR A 80 0.83 11.37 -14.06
N ASP A 81 1.16 10.69 -12.97
CA ASP A 81 2.36 10.95 -12.18
C ASP A 81 2.92 9.62 -11.65
N HIS A 82 4.12 9.29 -12.10
CA HIS A 82 4.80 8.04 -11.76
C HIS A 82 5.70 8.20 -10.53
N ALA A 83 5.96 9.42 -10.05
CA ALA A 83 6.89 9.65 -8.95
C ALA A 83 6.52 8.85 -7.68
N PRO A 84 5.24 8.73 -7.26
CA PRO A 84 4.91 7.90 -6.11
C PRO A 84 5.15 6.39 -6.35
N MET A 85 5.00 5.91 -7.59
CA MET A 85 5.32 4.52 -7.93
C MET A 85 6.84 4.27 -7.88
N GLU A 86 7.64 5.20 -8.39
CA GLU A 86 9.09 5.14 -8.30
C GLU A 86 9.55 5.20 -6.85
N GLN A 87 8.99 6.12 -6.04
CA GLN A 87 9.25 6.21 -4.60
C GLN A 87 8.92 4.88 -3.89
N PHE A 88 7.75 4.28 -4.18
CA PHE A 88 7.40 2.97 -3.63
C PHE A 88 8.45 1.91 -4.00
N ALA A 89 8.87 1.90 -5.26
CA ALA A 89 9.86 0.94 -5.74
C ALA A 89 11.24 1.11 -5.09
N THR A 90 11.67 2.34 -4.81
CA THR A 90 13.00 2.63 -4.24
C THR A 90 13.03 2.63 -2.72
N GLU A 91 11.91 2.88 -2.05
CA GLU A 91 11.89 3.09 -0.59
C GLU A 91 11.08 2.02 0.16
N VAL A 92 10.03 1.45 -0.45
CA VAL A 92 9.16 0.46 0.21
C VAL A 92 9.56 -0.96 -0.15
N ILE A 93 9.74 -1.26 -1.44
CA ILE A 93 10.11 -2.63 -1.88
C ILE A 93 11.40 -3.15 -1.21
N PRO A 94 12.49 -2.35 -1.08
CA PRO A 94 13.72 -2.83 -0.45
C PRO A 94 13.57 -3.23 1.02
N ALA A 95 12.52 -2.77 1.71
CA ALA A 95 12.24 -3.19 3.09
C ALA A 95 11.82 -4.67 3.21
N PHE A 96 11.53 -5.33 2.08
CA PHE A 96 11.07 -6.72 1.98
C PHE A 96 11.98 -7.61 1.13
N GLY A 97 13.02 -7.05 0.49
CA GLY A 97 14.03 -7.80 -0.25
C GLY A 97 15.13 -8.29 0.69
N GLY A 98 15.08 -9.58 1.04
CA GLY A 98 16.22 -10.31 1.61
C GLY A 98 17.12 -10.87 0.53
#